data_AF-A0A392RN34-F1
#
_entry.id   AF-A0A392RN34-F1
#
_cell.length_a   1.000
_cell.length_b   1.000
_cell.length_c   1.000
_cell.angle_alpha   90.00
_cell.angle_beta   90.00
_cell.angle_gamma   90.00
#
_symmetry.space_group_name_H-M   'P 1'
#
loop_
_entity.id
_entity.type
_entity.pdbx_description
1 polymer ?
#
loop_
_entity_poly.entity_id
_entity_poly.type
_entity_poly.pdbx_seq_one_letter_code
_entity_poly.pdbx_strand_id
1 'polypeptide(L)'
;REYAINVTSDTLTVTFIPSNGPVAFVNAIEVVSMPDDLFVDQEALALGPFSRFNGLSELAFQTVYRLNIGGTLLTAENDTLGRTWENDQKYLHANNSDSVINVSTSHSIRYRPGVTAETAPNWVYATA
;
A
#
# COMPACT_ATOMS: atom_id res chain seq x y z
N ARG A 1 2.56 3.63 11.38
CA ARG A 1 2.85 4.56 10.25
C ARG A 1 3.72 3.77 9.29
N GLU A 2 3.42 3.81 8.00
CA GLU A 2 4.13 3.03 6.99
C GLU A 2 4.68 3.98 5.93
N TYR A 3 5.92 3.74 5.51
CA TYR A 3 6.61 4.54 4.52
C TYR A 3 7.28 3.62 3.50
N ALA A 4 7.19 3.99 2.23
CA ALA A 4 7.98 3.40 1.16
C ALA A 4 9.07 4.41 0.77
N ILE A 5 10.32 4.03 0.92
CA ILE A 5 11.47 4.89 0.68
C ILE A 5 12.49 4.16 -0.19
N ASN A 6 13.09 4.88 -1.13
CA ASN A 6 14.21 4.39 -1.90
C ASN A 6 15.50 4.60 -1.10
N VAL A 7 16.20 3.50 -0.78
CA VAL A 7 17.46 3.53 -0.03
C VAL A 7 18.59 3.11 -0.97
N THR A 8 19.34 4.10 -1.46
CA THR A 8 20.41 3.92 -2.45
C THR A 8 21.80 3.75 -1.82
N SER A 9 21.87 3.59 -0.50
CA SER A 9 23.12 3.37 0.24
C SER A 9 22.98 2.15 1.15
N ASP A 10 24.12 1.62 1.62
CA ASP A 10 24.14 0.44 2.49
C ASP A 10 23.57 0.72 3.90
N THR A 11 23.20 1.96 4.22
CA THR A 11 22.74 2.36 5.55
C THR A 11 21.45 3.18 5.49
N LEU A 12 20.44 2.76 6.26
CA LEU A 12 19.26 3.56 6.56
C LEU A 12 19.38 4.14 7.98
N THR A 13 19.51 5.47 8.08
CA THR A 13 19.55 6.16 9.38
C THR A 13 18.17 6.70 9.73
N VAL A 14 17.62 6.30 10.89
CA VAL A 14 16.36 6.81 11.43
C VAL A 14 16.63 7.58 12.72
N THR A 15 16.35 8.89 12.71
CA THR A 15 16.63 9.78 13.84
C THR A 15 15.33 10.27 14.47
N PHE A 16 15.20 10.13 15.79
CA PHE A 16 14.06 10.65 16.56
C PHE A 16 14.46 11.94 17.27
N ILE A 17 13.82 13.05 16.91
CA ILE A 17 14.11 14.38 17.47
C ILE A 17 12.85 14.89 18.18
N PRO A 18 12.84 14.97 19.52
CA PRO A 18 11.70 15.53 20.24
C PRO A 18 11.60 17.05 19.99
N SER A 19 10.41 17.54 19.65
CA SER A 19 10.19 18.97 19.37
C SER A 19 9.97 19.80 20.64
N ASN A 20 9.23 19.26 21.60
CA ASN A 20 8.89 19.91 22.87
C ASN A 20 9.02 18.91 24.02
N GLY A 21 10.21 18.83 24.61
CA GLY A 21 10.50 17.98 25.77
C GLY A 21 11.73 17.09 25.58
N PRO A 22 12.12 16.34 26.63
CA PRO A 22 13.39 15.61 26.63
C PRO A 22 13.32 14.22 25.96
N VAL A 23 12.13 13.69 25.67
CA VAL A 23 11.95 12.28 25.31
C VAL A 23 11.20 12.12 23.99
N ALA A 24 11.74 11.27 23.12
CA ALA A 24 11.03 10.63 22.03
C ALA A 24 11.01 9.11 22.31
N PHE A 25 9.92 8.43 21.95
CA PHE A 25 9.80 6.99 22.15
C PHE A 25 9.30 6.30 20.88
N VAL A 26 9.74 5.06 20.70
CA VAL A 26 9.30 4.15 19.64
C VAL A 26 9.18 2.75 20.25
N ASN A 27 8.08 2.05 19.96
CA ASN A 27 7.89 0.69 20.46
C ASN A 27 8.63 -0.32 19.59
N ALA A 28 8.53 -0.17 18.26
CA ALA A 28 9.16 -1.04 17.29
C ALA A 28 9.39 -0.30 15.98
N ILE A 29 10.39 -0.76 15.23
CA ILE A 29 10.66 -0.38 13.85
C ILE A 29 10.75 -1.68 13.06
N GLU A 30 10.10 -1.70 11.91
CA GLU A 30 10.16 -2.81 10.98
C GLU A 30 10.71 -2.28 9.65
N VAL A 31 11.62 -3.04 9.04
CA VAL A 31 12.21 -2.72 7.74
C VAL A 31 12.04 -3.95 6.87
N VAL A 32 11.29 -3.79 5.78
CA VAL A 32 10.97 -4.85 4.82
C VAL A 32 11.47 -4.41 3.46
N SER A 33 12.28 -5.24 2.81
CA SER A 33 12.67 -5.02 1.42
C SER A 33 11.47 -5.25 0.51
N MET A 34 11.26 -4.38 -0.46
CA MET A 34 10.21 -4.52 -1.48
C MET A 34 10.82 -4.47 -2.88
N PRO A 35 10.16 -5.05 -3.89
CA PRO A 35 10.60 -4.95 -5.28
C PRO A 35 10.57 -3.51 -5.82
N ASP A 36 11.54 -3.17 -6.68
CA ASP A 36 11.65 -1.84 -7.31
C ASP A 36 10.48 -1.55 -8.26
N ASP A 37 9.87 -2.58 -8.84
CA ASP A 37 8.78 -2.50 -9.80
C ASP A 37 7.39 -2.34 -9.15
N LEU A 38 7.32 -2.22 -7.81
CA LEU A 38 6.06 -1.95 -7.11
C LEU A 38 5.54 -0.53 -7.41
N PHE A 39 6.44 0.43 -7.65
CA PHE A 39 6.11 1.81 -8.03
C PHE A 39 6.73 2.15 -9.39
N VAL A 40 6.02 1.78 -10.46
CA VAL A 40 6.52 1.96 -11.83
C VAL A 40 6.45 3.43 -12.27
N ASP A 41 7.60 4.00 -12.61
CA ASP A 41 7.71 5.38 -13.11
C ASP A 41 7.08 5.61 -14.48
N GLN A 42 7.18 4.61 -15.37
CA GLN A 42 6.95 4.79 -16.80
C GLN A 42 5.48 5.05 -17.17
N GLU A 43 4.55 4.78 -16.26
CA GLU A 43 3.09 4.86 -16.47
C GLU A 43 2.39 5.84 -15.52
N ALA A 44 3.16 6.63 -14.77
CA ALA A 44 2.60 7.58 -13.81
C ALA A 44 1.97 8.79 -14.52
N LEU A 45 0.77 9.17 -14.07
CA LEU A 45 0.02 10.31 -14.61
C LEU A 45 -0.27 11.33 -13.51
N ALA A 46 0.09 12.58 -13.75
CA ALA A 46 -0.41 13.69 -12.96
C ALA A 46 -1.88 13.94 -13.31
N LEU A 47 -2.71 14.13 -12.27
CA LEU A 47 -4.11 14.47 -12.42
C LEU A 47 -4.27 15.99 -12.29
N GLY A 48 -4.59 16.66 -13.39
CA GLY A 48 -4.94 18.08 -13.42
C GLY A 48 -3.74 19.05 -13.52
N PRO A 49 -3.25 19.37 -14.73
CA PRO A 49 -3.60 18.82 -16.04
C PRO A 49 -3.07 17.40 -16.24
N PHE A 50 -3.66 16.63 -17.16
CA PHE A 50 -3.15 15.31 -17.51
C PHE A 50 -1.78 15.42 -18.18
N SER A 51 -0.75 14.94 -17.51
CA SER A 51 0.60 14.85 -18.04
C SER A 51 1.31 13.62 -17.49
N ARG A 52 2.35 13.17 -18.20
CA ARG A 52 3.24 12.13 -17.66
C ARG A 52 3.99 12.70 -16.46
N PHE A 53 4.05 11.91 -15.40
CA PHE A 53 4.86 12.17 -14.23
C PHE A 53 6.07 11.23 -14.29
N ASN A 54 7.28 11.76 -14.10
CA ASN A 54 8.50 10.95 -14.04
C ASN A 54 9.11 11.08 -12.64
N GLY A 55 9.75 10.02 -12.16
CA GLY A 55 10.45 10.01 -10.87
C GLY A 55 9.56 9.72 -9.66
N LEU A 56 8.51 8.90 -9.80
CA LEU A 56 7.81 8.35 -8.62
C LEU A 56 8.77 7.55 -7.74
N SER A 57 9.68 6.77 -8.35
CA SER A 57 10.68 5.95 -7.66
C SER A 57 11.73 6.76 -6.89
N GLU A 58 11.83 8.06 -7.15
CA GLU A 58 12.69 9.01 -6.44
C GLU A 58 12.00 9.63 -5.22
N LEU A 59 10.68 9.44 -5.07
CA LEU A 59 9.90 9.98 -3.97
C LEU A 59 9.74 9.00 -2.82
N ALA A 60 9.58 9.55 -1.62
CA ALA A 60 9.13 8.82 -0.46
C ALA A 60 7.59 8.87 -0.37
N PHE A 61 6.96 7.73 -0.14
CA PHE A 61 5.52 7.63 0.05
C PHE A 61 5.19 7.31 1.50
N GLN A 62 4.09 7.88 1.98
CA GLN A 62 3.43 7.44 3.19
C GLN A 62 2.12 6.76 2.79
N THR A 63 1.93 5.51 3.22
CA THR A 63 0.64 4.85 3.06
C THR A 63 -0.36 5.51 3.99
N VAL A 64 -1.39 6.15 3.42
CA VAL A 64 -2.49 6.75 4.17
C VAL A 64 -3.66 5.76 4.29
N TYR A 65 -3.98 5.08 3.19
CA TYR A 65 -5.02 4.06 3.12
C TYR A 65 -4.54 2.88 2.28
N ARG A 66 -4.98 1.68 2.66
CA ARG A 66 -4.80 0.44 1.89
C ARG A 66 -6.04 -0.42 2.11
N LEU A 67 -6.82 -0.63 1.05
CA LEU A 67 -8.17 -1.18 1.16
C LEU A 67 -8.30 -2.49 0.37
N ASN A 68 -9.00 -3.46 0.96
CA ASN A 68 -9.51 -4.65 0.29
C ASN A 68 -10.99 -4.41 -0.06
N ILE A 69 -11.25 -4.00 -1.29
CA ILE A 69 -12.59 -3.61 -1.75
C ILE A 69 -13.51 -4.85 -1.80
N GLY A 70 -14.69 -4.76 -1.18
CA GLY A 70 -15.69 -5.84 -1.13
C GLY A 70 -15.26 -7.06 -0.30
N GLY A 71 -14.03 -7.06 0.23
CA GLY A 71 -13.41 -8.17 0.95
C GLY A 71 -13.22 -7.90 2.43
N THR A 72 -12.77 -8.90 3.18
CA THR A 72 -12.52 -8.78 4.62
C THR A 72 -11.18 -8.11 4.92
N LEU A 73 -10.95 -7.78 6.19
CA LEU A 73 -9.63 -7.39 6.70
C LEU A 73 -8.60 -8.48 6.36
N LEU A 74 -7.47 -8.07 5.77
CA LEU A 74 -6.29 -8.92 5.59
C LEU A 74 -5.16 -8.36 6.44
N THR A 75 -4.46 -9.23 7.15
CA THR A 75 -3.36 -8.85 8.04
C THR A 75 -2.01 -9.24 7.44
N ALA A 76 -0.93 -8.90 8.13
CA ALA A 76 0.43 -9.26 7.75
C ALA A 76 0.61 -10.77 7.49
N GLU A 77 -0.15 -11.64 8.16
CA GLU A 77 -0.11 -13.09 7.95
C GLU A 77 -0.59 -13.52 6.56
N ASN A 78 -1.37 -12.68 5.89
CA ASN A 78 -1.94 -12.93 4.57
C ASN A 78 -1.29 -12.09 3.46
N ASP A 79 -0.21 -11.37 3.75
CA ASP A 79 0.45 -10.47 2.81
C ASP A 79 1.95 -10.76 2.71
N THR A 80 2.50 -10.70 1.51
CA THR A 80 3.92 -11.01 1.26
C THR A 80 4.89 -9.94 1.76
N LEU A 81 4.42 -8.72 2.00
CA LEU A 81 5.20 -7.59 2.51
C LEU A 81 4.77 -7.17 3.93
N GLY A 82 4.01 -8.02 4.63
CA GLY A 82 3.53 -7.74 6.00
C GLY A 82 2.49 -6.62 6.09
N ARG A 83 1.85 -6.25 4.99
CA ARG A 83 0.89 -5.14 4.92
C ARG A 83 -0.47 -5.54 5.48
N THR A 84 -1.20 -4.56 5.99
CA THR A 84 -2.62 -4.71 6.37
C THR A 84 -3.51 -4.06 5.31
N TRP A 85 -4.54 -4.78 4.86
CA TRP A 85 -5.54 -4.30 3.91
C TRP A 85 -6.90 -4.20 4.61
N GLU A 86 -7.41 -2.99 4.78
CA GLU A 86 -8.64 -2.74 5.53
C GLU A 86 -9.88 -2.97 4.65
N ASN A 87 -10.98 -3.45 5.24
CA ASN A 87 -12.25 -3.45 4.54
C ASN A 87 -12.71 -2.00 4.24
N ASP A 88 -13.29 -1.83 3.05
CA ASP A 88 -13.63 -0.52 2.49
C ASP A 88 -14.95 0.06 3.01
N GLN A 89 -15.78 -0.71 3.73
CA GLN A 89 -17.14 -0.32 4.12
C GLN A 89 -17.19 1.00 4.90
N LYS A 90 -16.19 1.29 5.74
CA LYS A 90 -16.11 2.54 6.51
C LYS A 90 -15.80 3.79 5.67
N TYR A 91 -15.43 3.60 4.40
CA TYR A 91 -15.14 4.68 3.45
C TYR A 91 -16.28 4.92 2.46
N LEU A 92 -17.32 4.10 2.51
CA LEU A 92 -18.50 4.28 1.67
C LEU A 92 -19.31 5.48 2.15
N HIS A 93 -19.66 6.37 1.22
CA HIS A 93 -20.60 7.44 1.50
C HIS A 93 -22.02 6.88 1.66
N ALA A 94 -22.72 7.31 2.71
CA ALA A 94 -24.02 6.78 3.13
C ALA A 94 -25.09 6.70 2.02
N ASN A 95 -25.00 7.56 1.00
CA ASN A 95 -25.94 7.61 -0.10
C ASN A 95 -25.77 6.45 -1.10
N ASN A 96 -24.67 5.70 -1.00
CA ASN A 96 -24.29 4.63 -1.93
C ASN A 96 -24.31 3.24 -1.28
N SER A 97 -24.59 3.12 0.03
CA SER A 97 -24.55 1.84 0.75
C SER A 97 -25.54 0.81 0.22
N ASP A 98 -26.72 1.26 -0.22
CA ASP A 98 -27.75 0.39 -0.81
C ASP A 98 -27.41 -0.07 -2.25
N SER A 99 -26.35 0.49 -2.85
CA SER A 99 -25.85 0.16 -4.18
C SER A 99 -24.58 -0.69 -4.19
N VAL A 100 -24.10 -1.10 -3.02
CA VAL A 100 -22.88 -1.92 -2.88
C VAL A 100 -23.21 -3.36 -3.28
N ILE A 101 -22.53 -3.86 -4.29
CA ILE A 101 -22.63 -5.25 -4.74
C ILE A 101 -21.26 -5.89 -4.48
N ASN A 102 -21.19 -6.79 -3.51
CA ASN A 102 -19.99 -7.56 -3.27
C ASN A 102 -19.96 -8.78 -4.18
N VAL A 103 -18.91 -8.91 -4.96
CA VAL A 103 -18.66 -10.07 -5.81
C VAL A 103 -17.43 -10.79 -5.26
N SER A 104 -17.48 -12.12 -5.25
CA SER A 104 -16.31 -12.94 -4.93
C SER A 104 -16.10 -14.03 -5.97
N THR A 105 -14.85 -14.43 -6.17
CA THR A 105 -14.46 -15.49 -7.10
C THR A 105 -13.68 -16.59 -6.39
N SER A 106 -13.35 -17.67 -7.10
CA SER A 106 -12.44 -18.68 -6.55
C SER A 106 -11.06 -18.06 -6.29
N HIS A 107 -10.43 -18.40 -5.17
CA HIS A 107 -9.11 -17.90 -4.76
C HIS A 107 -7.92 -18.27 -5.69
N SER A 108 -8.18 -18.93 -6.82
CA SER A 108 -7.19 -19.25 -7.86
C SER A 108 -6.94 -18.05 -8.79
N ILE A 109 -6.32 -17.00 -8.25
CA ILE A 109 -5.93 -15.82 -9.04
C ILE A 109 -4.71 -16.15 -9.89
N ARG A 110 -4.78 -15.81 -11.19
CA ARG A 110 -3.66 -15.95 -12.13
C ARG A 110 -3.10 -14.57 -12.44
N TYR A 111 -1.90 -14.31 -11.90
CA TYR A 111 -1.18 -13.07 -12.16
C TYR A 111 -0.66 -13.04 -13.60
N ARG A 112 -0.71 -11.86 -14.21
CA ARG A 112 -0.09 -11.62 -15.53
C ARG A 112 1.43 -11.46 -15.35
N PRO A 113 2.23 -11.72 -16.39
CA PRO A 113 3.67 -11.42 -16.34
C PRO A 113 3.91 -9.97 -15.91
N GLY A 114 4.84 -9.76 -14.98
CA GLY A 114 5.14 -8.43 -14.40
C GLY A 114 4.20 -7.98 -13.28
N VAL A 115 3.23 -8.80 -12.88
CA VAL A 115 2.44 -8.59 -11.65
C VAL A 115 2.71 -9.77 -10.72
N THR A 116 2.95 -9.48 -9.45
CA THR A 116 3.30 -10.49 -8.46
C THR A 116 2.41 -10.39 -7.22
N ALA A 117 2.57 -11.32 -6.28
CA ALA A 117 1.80 -11.29 -5.03
C ALA A 117 2.23 -10.12 -4.13
N GLU A 118 3.42 -9.57 -4.33
CA GLU A 118 3.92 -8.33 -3.70
C GLU A 118 3.11 -7.10 -4.15
N THR A 119 2.50 -7.10 -5.34
CA THR A 119 1.55 -6.05 -5.73
C THR A 119 0.36 -6.02 -4.77
N ALA A 120 -0.32 -7.15 -4.64
CA ALA A 120 -1.36 -7.39 -3.65
C ALA A 120 -1.62 -8.91 -3.51
N PRO A 121 -2.04 -9.38 -2.32
CA PRO A 121 -2.36 -10.79 -2.12
C PRO A 121 -3.57 -11.19 -2.95
N ASN A 122 -3.67 -12.46 -3.30
CA ASN A 122 -4.73 -12.99 -4.15
C ASN A 122 -6.14 -12.67 -3.62
N TRP A 123 -6.30 -12.58 -2.30
CA TRP A 123 -7.55 -12.21 -1.63
C TRP A 123 -8.06 -10.83 -2.03
N VAL A 124 -7.18 -9.87 -2.35
CA VAL A 124 -7.57 -8.54 -2.83
C VAL A 124 -8.18 -8.60 -4.23
N TYR A 125 -7.69 -9.48 -5.09
CA TYR A 125 -8.22 -9.67 -6.44
C TYR A 125 -9.42 -10.64 -6.49
N ALA A 126 -9.69 -11.35 -5.40
CA ALA A 126 -10.78 -12.31 -5.31
C ALA A 126 -12.12 -11.65 -4.97
N THR A 127 -12.12 -10.38 -4.55
CA THR A 127 -13.31 -9.60 -4.17
C THR A 127 -13.38 -8.26 -4.91
N ALA A 128 -14.60 -7.73 -5.07
CA ALA A 128 -14.87 -6.40 -5.59
C ALA A 128 -16.23 -5.89 -5.11
#